data_AF-A0A2M7PMH9-F1
#
_entry.id   AF-A0A2M7PMH9-F1
#
_cell.length_a   1.000
_cell.length_b   1.000
_cell.length_c   1.000
_cell.angle_alpha   90.00
_cell.angle_beta   90.00
_cell.angle_gamma   90.00
#
_symmetry.space_group_name_H-M   'P 1'
#
loop_
_entity.id
_entity.type
_entity.pdbx_description
1 polymer ?
#
loop_
_entity_poly.entity_id
_entity_poly.type
_entity_poly.pdbx_seq_one_letter_code
_entity_poly.pdbx_strand_id
1 'polypeptide(L)'
;MVTKHPCLPQASSLPLRSNEDERGGANISAMQIDQSGWTFNPSVSVMVYPEHTTNLVRGQGFRNNDAVLSRFVGAGNHQGAIDYFGFKGRYIEDQPWPGHTDEYGNITYNQAAFKSGFDYMHYVASEEMFHRRDVLASNYDDVDWSDDLQRADAQANGEYKANMYQYRNQGLFPSHGQTKLMLQRITYYGDWIGKFNGNYSENYGFQPRPWHIIYKIPRKW
;
A
#
# COMPACT_ATOMS: atom_id res chain seq x y z
N MET A 1 41.45 -25.58 -86.09
CA MET A 1 40.38 -25.78 -85.10
C MET A 1 39.83 -24.39 -84.76
N VAL A 2 38.77 -23.91 -85.43
CA VAL A 2 37.32 -24.09 -85.09
C VAL A 2 37.04 -23.44 -83.72
N THR A 3 36.17 -22.44 -83.49
CA THR A 3 35.40 -21.41 -84.22
C THR A 3 34.57 -20.63 -83.18
N LYS A 4 34.07 -19.43 -83.53
CA LYS A 4 32.78 -18.81 -83.12
C LYS A 4 32.66 -18.02 -81.79
N HIS A 5 32.40 -16.71 -81.92
CA HIS A 5 31.39 -15.95 -81.14
C HIS A 5 29.96 -16.33 -81.60
N PRO A 6 28.80 -15.90 -81.01
CA PRO A 6 28.52 -14.81 -80.03
C PRO A 6 27.38 -15.11 -78.99
N CYS A 7 26.98 -14.06 -78.23
CA CYS A 7 25.63 -13.68 -77.72
C CYS A 7 25.42 -13.56 -76.18
N LEU A 8 25.04 -12.34 -75.77
CA LEU A 8 24.40 -11.94 -74.50
C LEU A 8 22.91 -12.36 -74.47
N PRO A 9 22.24 -12.40 -73.29
CA PRO A 9 21.48 -11.23 -72.85
C PRO A 9 21.51 -10.92 -71.34
N GLN A 10 21.12 -9.68 -71.03
CA GLN A 10 20.78 -9.14 -69.71
C GLN A 10 19.59 -9.88 -69.05
N ALA A 11 19.59 -9.98 -67.71
CA ALA A 11 18.39 -9.99 -66.87
C ALA A 11 18.83 -9.74 -65.41
N SER A 12 18.75 -8.48 -64.98
CA SER A 12 17.77 -8.01 -64.00
C SER A 12 17.85 -8.70 -62.63
N SER A 13 18.45 -7.96 -61.70
CA SER A 13 18.31 -8.09 -60.27
C SER A 13 16.87 -8.34 -59.81
N LEU A 14 16.73 -9.30 -58.89
CA LEU A 14 15.76 -9.39 -57.80
C LEU A 14 14.28 -9.62 -58.17
N PRO A 15 13.67 -10.75 -57.74
CA PRO A 15 12.21 -10.83 -57.64
C PRO A 15 11.70 -9.91 -56.52
N LEU A 16 10.76 -9.05 -56.90
CA LEU A 16 9.81 -8.30 -56.07
C LEU A 16 8.79 -9.24 -55.41
N ARG A 17 8.56 -9.05 -54.10
CA ARG A 17 7.29 -9.11 -53.36
C ARG A 17 7.62 -9.30 -51.88
N SER A 18 6.95 -8.72 -50.91
CA SER A 18 5.91 -7.70 -50.82
C SER A 18 5.70 -7.52 -49.32
N ASN A 19 5.58 -6.27 -48.88
CA ASN A 19 4.88 -5.84 -47.66
C ASN A 19 4.74 -6.89 -46.55
N GLU A 20 5.67 -6.90 -45.60
CA GLU A 20 5.31 -7.15 -44.21
C GLU A 20 6.05 -6.13 -43.34
N ASP A 21 5.26 -5.17 -42.89
CA ASP A 21 5.35 -4.56 -41.57
C ASP A 21 6.71 -3.94 -41.18
N GLU A 22 6.81 -2.64 -41.45
CA GLU A 22 7.24 -1.69 -40.41
C GLU A 22 6.28 -1.82 -39.20
N ARG A 23 6.33 -2.95 -38.49
CA ARG A 23 5.94 -3.00 -37.10
C ARG A 23 7.02 -2.22 -36.38
N GLY A 24 6.72 -0.94 -36.17
CA GLY A 24 7.45 -0.10 -35.24
C GLY A 24 7.78 -0.94 -34.00
N GLY A 25 9.06 -1.24 -33.85
CA GLY A 25 9.60 -1.73 -32.59
C GLY A 25 9.52 -0.58 -31.61
N ALA A 26 8.33 -0.34 -31.05
CA ALA A 26 8.20 0.46 -29.85
C ALA A 26 8.87 -0.37 -28.75
N ASN A 27 10.11 -0.02 -28.43
CA ASN A 27 10.75 -0.48 -27.21
C ASN A 27 10.03 0.19 -26.04
N ILE A 28 9.02 -0.48 -25.47
CA ILE A 28 8.28 -0.02 -24.28
C ILE A 28 9.07 -0.36 -23.00
N SER A 29 10.39 -0.18 -23.04
CA SER A 29 11.27 -0.47 -21.91
C SER A 29 12.14 0.75 -21.63
N ALA A 30 11.83 1.46 -20.54
CA ALA A 30 12.60 2.60 -20.01
C ALA A 30 14.03 2.24 -19.57
N MET A 31 14.32 0.95 -19.56
CA MET A 31 15.43 0.36 -18.85
C MET A 31 16.12 -0.62 -19.78
N GLN A 32 17.33 -0.28 -20.16
CA GLN A 32 18.22 -1.17 -20.89
C GLN A 32 19.35 -1.56 -19.95
N ILE A 33 19.59 -2.86 -19.84
CA ILE A 33 20.74 -3.42 -19.13
C ILE A 33 21.68 -3.95 -20.22
N ASP A 34 22.85 -3.33 -20.36
CA ASP A 34 23.91 -3.83 -21.22
C ASP A 34 25.23 -3.98 -20.45
N GLN A 35 26.28 -4.42 -21.15
CA GLN A 35 27.60 -4.70 -20.56
C GLN A 35 28.30 -3.43 -20.04
N SER A 36 27.78 -2.23 -20.33
CA SER A 36 28.37 -0.94 -19.95
C SER A 36 27.67 -0.27 -18.76
N GLY A 37 26.50 -0.77 -18.33
CA GLY A 37 25.80 -0.27 -17.15
C GLY A 37 24.29 -0.14 -17.34
N TRP A 38 23.67 0.67 -16.49
CA TRP A 38 22.22 0.88 -16.45
C TRP A 38 21.90 2.21 -17.14
N THR A 39 21.16 2.15 -18.24
CA THR A 39 20.75 3.36 -18.98
C THR A 39 19.25 3.57 -18.80
N PHE A 40 18.87 4.68 -18.15
CA PHE A 40 17.48 5.08 -17.95
C PHE A 40 17.16 6.27 -18.84
N ASN A 41 16.20 6.10 -19.77
CA ASN A 41 15.75 7.18 -20.64
C ASN A 41 14.30 7.57 -20.31
N PRO A 42 14.08 8.67 -19.57
CA PRO A 42 12.75 9.05 -19.07
C PRO A 42 11.80 9.60 -20.15
N SER A 43 12.26 9.84 -21.38
CA SER A 43 11.46 10.59 -22.37
C SER A 43 10.33 9.80 -23.05
N VAL A 44 10.23 8.47 -22.87
CA VAL A 44 9.20 7.63 -23.52
C VAL A 44 8.48 6.66 -22.57
N SER A 45 8.88 6.55 -21.30
CA SER A 45 8.24 5.60 -20.38
C SER A 45 7.31 6.29 -19.38
N VAL A 46 6.01 6.21 -19.67
CA VAL A 46 4.96 6.40 -18.66
C VAL A 46 5.16 5.28 -17.62
N MET A 47 5.82 5.56 -16.49
CA MET A 47 6.04 4.54 -15.45
C MET A 47 4.71 4.17 -14.79
N VAL A 48 4.16 3.02 -15.20
CA VAL A 48 2.95 2.40 -14.62
C VAL A 48 3.26 1.69 -13.28
N TYR A 49 4.48 1.82 -12.74
CA TYR A 49 4.91 1.17 -11.50
C TYR A 49 5.68 2.12 -10.57
N PRO A 50 5.01 3.12 -9.97
CA PRO A 50 5.67 4.11 -9.12
C PRO A 50 6.35 3.48 -7.89
N GLU A 51 5.75 2.47 -7.26
CA GLU A 51 6.37 1.79 -6.10
C GLU A 51 7.67 1.08 -6.48
N HIS A 52 7.72 0.39 -7.62
CA HIS A 52 8.92 -0.31 -8.09
C HIS A 52 10.07 0.64 -8.37
N THR A 53 9.74 1.80 -8.93
CA THR A 53 10.71 2.85 -9.26
C THR A 53 11.24 3.50 -7.98
N THR A 54 10.36 3.85 -7.04
CA THR A 54 10.75 4.37 -5.73
C THR A 54 11.65 3.37 -5.00
N ASN A 55 11.29 2.08 -5.02
CA ASN A 55 12.08 1.04 -4.39
C ASN A 55 13.43 0.82 -5.07
N LEU A 56 13.50 0.97 -6.39
CA LEU A 56 14.75 0.92 -7.12
C LEU A 56 15.68 2.08 -6.71
N VAL A 57 15.19 3.32 -6.70
CA VAL A 57 15.96 4.51 -6.31
C VAL A 57 16.45 4.42 -4.87
N ARG A 58 15.68 3.79 -3.97
CA ARG A 58 16.04 3.56 -2.57
C ARG A 58 16.90 2.30 -2.35
N GLY A 59 17.42 1.68 -3.40
CA GLY A 59 18.36 0.55 -3.31
C GLY A 59 17.72 -0.82 -3.01
N GLN A 60 16.38 -0.92 -3.01
CA GLN A 60 15.66 -2.19 -2.82
C GLN A 60 15.39 -2.93 -4.15
N GLY A 61 15.83 -2.36 -5.27
CA GLY A 61 15.64 -2.91 -6.61
C GLY A 61 14.22 -2.69 -7.15
N PHE A 62 13.99 -3.13 -8.38
CA PHE A 62 12.68 -2.99 -9.05
C PHE A 62 11.67 -4.00 -8.48
N ARG A 63 11.12 -3.68 -7.30
CA ARG A 63 10.24 -4.56 -6.50
C ARG A 63 9.03 -3.80 -6.01
N ASN A 64 7.88 -4.48 -5.90
CA ASN A 64 6.72 -3.93 -5.20
C ASN A 64 6.95 -3.84 -3.69
N ASN A 65 6.07 -3.14 -2.98
CA ASN A 65 6.22 -2.95 -1.55
C ASN A 65 6.16 -4.26 -0.74
N ASP A 66 5.35 -5.25 -1.16
CA ASP A 66 5.28 -6.57 -0.52
C ASP A 66 6.62 -7.31 -0.55
N ALA A 67 7.29 -7.31 -1.70
CA ALA A 67 8.59 -7.95 -1.86
C ALA A 67 9.69 -7.23 -1.06
N VAL A 68 9.61 -5.91 -0.94
CA VAL A 68 10.53 -5.14 -0.07
C VAL A 68 10.26 -5.44 1.40
N LEU A 69 9.00 -5.39 1.84
CA LEU A 69 8.60 -5.70 3.21
C LEU A 69 9.06 -7.10 3.62
N SER A 70 8.82 -8.09 2.77
CA SER A 70 9.19 -9.48 3.02
C SER A 70 10.70 -9.69 3.21
N ARG A 71 11.55 -8.86 2.57
CA ARG A 71 13.00 -8.90 2.77
C ARG A 71 13.42 -8.35 4.13
N PHE A 72 12.81 -7.24 4.56
CA PHE A 72 13.05 -6.71 5.90
C PHE A 72 12.62 -7.71 6.97
N VAL A 73 11.43 -8.28 6.84
CA VAL A 73 10.89 -9.30 7.76
C VAL A 73 11.77 -10.55 7.76
N GLY A 74 12.15 -11.06 6.59
CA GLY A 74 13.01 -12.24 6.46
C GLY A 74 14.41 -12.05 7.05
N ALA A 75 14.89 -10.80 7.13
CA ALA A 75 16.14 -10.44 7.81
C ALA A 75 15.96 -10.10 9.30
N GLY A 76 14.74 -10.21 9.86
CA GLY A 76 14.42 -9.80 11.22
C GLY A 76 14.43 -8.28 11.45
N ASN A 77 14.60 -7.47 10.40
CA ASN A 77 14.76 -6.02 10.48
C ASN A 77 13.40 -5.29 10.36
N HIS A 78 12.51 -5.52 11.33
CA HIS A 78 11.18 -4.92 11.36
C HIS A 78 11.21 -3.40 11.54
N GLN A 79 12.13 -2.87 12.36
CA GLN A 79 12.32 -1.43 12.49
C GLN A 79 12.75 -0.79 11.17
N GLY A 80 13.67 -1.43 10.44
CA GLY A 80 14.07 -0.95 9.12
C GLY A 80 12.93 -0.89 8.11
N ALA A 81 11.95 -1.80 8.18
CA ALA A 81 10.74 -1.70 7.36
C ALA A 81 9.89 -0.48 7.75
N ILE A 82 9.68 -0.23 9.05
CA ILE A 82 8.94 0.95 9.54
C ILE A 82 9.59 2.22 8.99
N ASP A 83 10.90 2.35 9.15
CA ASP A 83 11.66 3.53 8.73
C ASP A 83 11.66 3.69 7.20
N TYR A 84 11.86 2.60 6.48
CA TYR A 84 11.91 2.58 5.01
C TYR A 84 10.59 3.05 4.38
N PHE A 85 9.46 2.57 4.91
CA PHE A 85 8.14 2.98 4.47
C PHE A 85 7.69 4.28 5.15
N GLY A 86 8.50 4.91 5.99
CA GLY A 86 8.18 6.21 6.60
C GLY A 86 7.02 6.17 7.58
N PHE A 87 6.67 5.00 8.12
CA PHE A 87 5.69 4.87 9.18
C PHE A 87 6.26 5.42 10.50
N LYS A 88 5.39 5.94 11.36
CA LYS A 88 5.79 6.46 12.68
C LYS A 88 5.65 5.37 13.72
N GLY A 89 6.68 5.18 14.55
CA GLY A 89 6.63 4.26 15.69
C GLY A 89 7.88 3.41 15.80
N ARG A 90 7.83 2.45 16.72
CA ARG A 90 8.92 1.50 16.98
C ARG A 90 8.44 0.06 16.99
N TYR A 91 9.32 -0.86 16.65
CA TYR A 91 9.06 -2.29 16.79
C TYR A 91 9.24 -2.76 18.24
N ILE A 92 8.26 -3.49 18.76
CA ILE A 92 8.30 -4.18 20.06
C ILE A 92 7.73 -5.58 19.86
N GLU A 93 8.54 -6.61 20.07
CA GLU A 93 8.15 -8.00 19.82
C GLU A 93 6.99 -8.45 20.72
N ASP A 94 7.07 -8.14 22.01
CA ASP A 94 6.15 -8.65 23.04
C ASP A 94 4.86 -7.85 23.21
N GLN A 95 4.56 -6.85 22.36
CA GLN A 95 3.28 -6.16 22.50
C GLN A 95 2.12 -7.06 22.06
N PRO A 96 0.96 -7.02 22.74
CA PRO A 96 -0.16 -7.94 22.48
C PRO A 96 -0.89 -7.66 21.15
N TRP A 97 -0.77 -6.45 20.61
CA TRP A 97 -1.55 -5.99 19.46
C TRP A 97 -0.67 -5.77 18.23
N PRO A 98 -1.20 -5.87 16.99
CA PRO A 98 -0.44 -5.56 15.78
C PRO A 98 0.15 -4.13 15.80
N GLY A 99 -0.66 -3.15 16.20
CA GLY A 99 -0.29 -1.77 16.44
C GLY A 99 -0.86 -1.32 17.79
N HIS A 100 -0.22 -0.32 18.40
CA HIS A 100 -0.75 0.36 19.57
C HIS A 100 -0.24 1.80 19.64
N THR A 101 -1.09 2.70 20.13
CA THR A 101 -0.75 4.08 20.43
C THR A 101 -0.99 4.36 21.91
N ASP A 102 0.05 4.79 22.61
CA ASP A 102 -0.05 5.12 24.04
C ASP A 102 -0.69 6.49 24.30
N GLU A 103 -0.91 6.83 25.57
CA GLU A 103 -1.47 8.10 26.02
C GLU A 103 -0.60 9.33 25.70
N TYR A 104 0.66 9.12 25.31
CA TYR A 104 1.57 10.18 24.84
C TYR A 104 1.63 10.25 23.30
N GLY A 105 0.88 9.39 22.62
CA GLY A 105 0.80 9.27 21.18
C GLY A 105 1.94 8.45 20.57
N ASN A 106 2.80 7.79 21.34
CA ASN A 106 3.86 6.95 20.79
C ASN A 106 3.25 5.69 20.18
N ILE A 107 3.70 5.35 18.98
CA ILE A 107 3.22 4.21 18.22
C ILE A 107 4.18 3.03 18.36
N THR A 108 3.65 1.84 18.58
CA THR A 108 4.40 0.59 18.66
C THR A 108 3.78 -0.49 17.77
N TYR A 109 4.63 -1.32 17.16
CA TYR A 109 4.22 -2.42 16.27
C TYR A 109 4.86 -3.74 16.70
N ASN A 110 4.14 -4.86 16.63
CA ASN A 110 4.73 -6.21 16.78
C ASN A 110 4.85 -6.93 15.44
N GLN A 111 5.33 -8.18 15.50
CA GLN A 111 5.46 -9.05 14.33
C GLN A 111 4.15 -9.23 13.55
N ALA A 112 2.99 -9.22 14.21
CA ALA A 112 1.71 -9.46 13.56
C ALA A 112 1.38 -8.38 12.51
N ALA A 113 1.80 -7.12 12.71
CA ALA A 113 1.61 -6.04 11.73
C ALA A 113 2.27 -6.31 10.36
N PHE A 114 3.27 -7.20 10.32
CA PHE A 114 4.07 -7.47 9.12
C PHE A 114 3.67 -8.76 8.40
N LYS A 115 2.79 -9.58 8.98
CA LYS A 115 2.51 -10.95 8.49
C LYS A 115 1.67 -11.02 7.22
N SER A 116 0.86 -10.00 6.95
CA SER A 116 -0.18 -10.05 5.89
C SER A 116 0.10 -9.10 4.73
N GLY A 117 1.38 -8.78 4.49
CA GLY A 117 1.80 -7.89 3.40
C GLY A 117 1.73 -6.40 3.74
N PHE A 118 2.16 -5.59 2.77
CA PHE A 118 2.32 -4.15 2.89
C PHE A 118 0.99 -3.44 3.12
N ASP A 119 -0.07 -3.83 2.42
CA ASP A 119 -1.39 -3.22 2.59
C ASP A 119 -1.94 -3.41 4.01
N TYR A 120 -1.68 -4.57 4.64
CA TYR A 120 -2.05 -4.79 6.03
C TYR A 120 -1.20 -3.97 7.00
N MET A 121 0.11 -3.88 6.77
CA MET A 121 0.98 -3.01 7.57
C MET A 121 0.54 -1.55 7.46
N HIS A 122 0.20 -1.08 6.26
CA HIS A 122 -0.30 0.27 6.00
C HIS A 122 -1.66 0.50 6.67
N TYR A 123 -2.56 -0.49 6.63
CA TYR A 123 -3.84 -0.46 7.36
C TYR A 123 -3.62 -0.26 8.87
N VAL A 124 -2.74 -1.05 9.49
CA VAL A 124 -2.40 -0.95 10.92
C VAL A 124 -1.75 0.40 11.22
N ALA A 125 -0.74 0.81 10.44
CA ALA A 125 -0.06 2.08 10.63
C ALA A 125 -1.00 3.28 10.48
N SER A 126 -1.99 3.18 9.59
CA SER A 126 -3.03 4.20 9.43
C SER A 126 -4.01 4.26 10.60
N GLU A 127 -4.30 3.13 11.27
CA GLU A 127 -5.09 3.08 12.51
C GLU A 127 -4.36 3.84 13.62
N GLU A 128 -3.10 3.48 13.86
CA GLU A 128 -2.29 4.08 14.92
C GLU A 128 -2.01 5.57 14.70
N MET A 129 -1.78 5.97 13.44
CA MET A 129 -1.66 7.39 13.11
C MET A 129 -2.94 8.18 13.38
N PHE A 130 -4.12 7.57 13.26
CA PHE A 130 -5.38 8.19 13.64
C PHE A 130 -5.46 8.37 15.16
N HIS A 131 -5.17 7.33 15.94
CA HIS A 131 -5.14 7.41 17.40
C HIS A 131 -4.14 8.44 17.89
N ARG A 132 -2.92 8.44 17.34
CA ARG A 132 -1.88 9.43 17.67
C ARG A 132 -2.36 10.85 17.42
N ARG A 133 -3.03 11.10 16.30
CA ARG A 133 -3.57 12.44 16.00
C ARG A 133 -4.57 12.87 17.08
N ASP A 134 -5.46 11.97 17.49
CA ASP A 134 -6.48 12.30 18.49
C ASP A 134 -5.86 12.53 19.88
N VAL A 135 -4.87 11.73 20.27
CA VAL A 135 -4.08 11.96 21.50
C VAL A 135 -3.38 13.31 21.47
N LEU A 136 -2.67 13.62 20.38
CA LEU A 136 -1.95 14.90 20.24
C LEU A 136 -2.87 16.12 20.11
N ALA A 137 -4.15 15.90 19.79
CA ALA A 137 -5.18 16.93 19.74
C ALA A 137 -5.88 17.13 21.10
N SER A 138 -5.42 16.48 22.17
CA SER A 138 -6.04 16.55 23.50
C SER A 138 -7.49 16.03 23.54
N ASN A 139 -7.88 15.15 22.62
CA ASN A 139 -9.25 14.60 22.58
C ASN A 139 -9.58 13.66 23.76
N TYR A 140 -8.59 13.33 24.59
CA TYR A 140 -8.73 12.44 25.75
C TYR A 140 -8.30 13.08 27.07
N ASP A 141 -8.04 14.39 27.12
CA ASP A 141 -7.53 15.07 28.33
C ASP A 141 -8.58 15.10 29.46
N ASP A 142 -9.86 15.13 29.10
CA ASP A 142 -10.97 15.11 30.07
C ASP A 142 -11.40 13.69 30.47
N VAL A 143 -10.72 12.65 29.97
CA VAL A 143 -11.04 11.25 30.29
C VAL A 143 -10.36 10.87 31.60
N ASP A 144 -11.15 10.49 32.60
CA ASP A 144 -10.60 9.83 33.79
C ASP A 144 -10.26 8.36 33.47
N TRP A 145 -8.99 8.10 33.19
CA TRP A 145 -8.49 6.76 32.88
C TRP A 145 -8.53 5.77 34.05
N SER A 146 -8.75 6.27 35.28
CA SER A 146 -8.96 5.44 36.47
C SER A 146 -10.41 4.98 36.62
N ASP A 147 -11.35 5.67 35.97
CA ASP A 147 -12.74 5.26 35.87
C ASP A 147 -12.91 4.26 34.71
N ASP A 148 -13.26 3.02 35.05
CA ASP A 148 -13.39 1.93 34.07
C ASP A 148 -14.45 2.22 33.00
N LEU A 149 -15.51 2.97 33.33
CA LEU A 149 -16.60 3.30 32.41
C LEU A 149 -16.16 4.39 31.42
N GLN A 150 -15.52 5.46 31.91
CA GLN A 150 -15.00 6.51 31.05
C GLN A 150 -13.89 5.99 30.14
N ARG A 151 -12.99 5.14 30.68
CA ARG A 151 -11.95 4.47 29.88
C ARG A 151 -12.56 3.61 28.78
N ALA A 152 -13.56 2.78 29.09
CA ALA A 152 -14.21 1.92 28.10
C ALA A 152 -14.93 2.72 27.02
N ASP A 153 -15.61 3.82 27.38
CA ASP A 153 -16.28 4.72 26.43
C ASP A 153 -15.28 5.40 25.50
N ALA A 154 -14.19 5.96 26.06
CA ALA A 154 -13.14 6.62 25.30
C ALA A 154 -12.47 5.66 24.29
N GLN A 155 -12.16 4.43 24.74
CA GLN A 155 -11.61 3.38 23.88
C GLN A 155 -12.59 3.00 22.76
N ALA A 156 -13.86 2.73 23.07
CA ALA A 156 -14.86 2.39 22.06
C ALA A 156 -15.06 3.51 21.04
N ASN A 157 -15.09 4.76 21.50
CA ASN A 157 -15.23 5.94 20.64
C ASN A 157 -14.01 6.12 19.71
N GLY A 158 -12.79 6.00 20.25
CA GLY A 158 -11.55 6.06 19.47
C GLY A 158 -11.48 4.98 18.39
N GLU A 159 -11.74 3.73 18.78
CA GLU A 159 -11.74 2.57 17.88
C GLU A 159 -12.80 2.70 16.77
N TYR A 160 -14.02 3.09 17.12
CA TYR A 160 -15.07 3.33 16.14
C TYR A 160 -14.66 4.37 15.10
N LYS A 161 -14.12 5.51 15.55
CA LYS A 161 -13.67 6.60 14.67
C LYS A 161 -12.52 6.16 13.78
N ALA A 162 -11.56 5.41 14.30
CA ALA A 162 -10.42 4.88 13.53
C ALA A 162 -10.90 3.89 12.45
N ASN A 163 -11.78 2.95 12.80
CA ASN A 163 -12.34 1.99 11.84
C ASN A 163 -13.22 2.70 10.79
N MET A 164 -13.99 3.74 11.17
CA MET A 164 -14.73 4.57 10.22
C MET A 164 -13.81 5.34 9.27
N TYR A 165 -12.67 5.83 9.77
CA TYR A 165 -11.65 6.47 8.96
C TYR A 165 -11.04 5.49 7.95
N GLN A 166 -10.64 4.31 8.40
CA GLN A 166 -10.12 3.26 7.51
C GLN A 166 -11.16 2.85 6.48
N TYR A 167 -12.43 2.71 6.86
CA TYR A 167 -13.51 2.37 5.94
C TYR A 167 -13.64 3.36 4.79
N ARG A 168 -13.51 4.67 5.06
CA ARG A 168 -13.56 5.73 4.05
C ARG A 168 -12.30 5.80 3.18
N ASN A 169 -11.22 5.15 3.62
CA ASN A 169 -9.90 5.19 3.01
C ASN A 169 -9.38 3.81 2.55
N GLN A 170 -10.26 2.81 2.39
CA GLN A 170 -9.90 1.45 1.95
C GLN A 170 -9.05 1.42 0.67
N GLY A 171 -9.23 2.40 -0.21
CA GLY A 171 -8.42 2.56 -1.42
C GLY A 171 -6.91 2.73 -1.18
N LEU A 172 -6.47 3.12 0.01
CA LEU A 172 -5.04 3.23 0.37
C LEU A 172 -4.39 1.87 0.64
N PHE A 173 -5.19 0.82 0.86
CA PHE A 173 -4.74 -0.51 1.24
C PHE A 173 -5.70 -1.58 0.69
N PRO A 174 -5.91 -1.64 -0.65
CA PRO A 174 -6.98 -2.42 -1.28
C PRO A 174 -6.92 -3.93 -1.01
N SER A 175 -5.75 -4.48 -0.71
CA SER A 175 -5.49 -5.90 -0.45
C SER A 175 -5.27 -6.23 1.04
N HIS A 176 -5.64 -5.33 1.97
CA HIS A 176 -5.39 -5.51 3.40
C HIS A 176 -6.11 -6.70 4.08
N GLY A 177 -7.16 -7.24 3.45
CA GLY A 177 -7.91 -8.40 3.93
C GLY A 177 -8.81 -8.17 5.16
N GLN A 178 -8.85 -6.97 5.76
CA GLN A 178 -9.62 -6.70 7.00
C GLN A 178 -11.03 -6.15 6.76
N THR A 179 -11.56 -6.13 5.53
CA THR A 179 -12.86 -5.50 5.26
C THR A 179 -14.00 -6.03 6.14
N LYS A 180 -14.08 -7.36 6.31
CA LYS A 180 -15.12 -7.98 7.15
C LYS A 180 -14.92 -7.65 8.63
N LEU A 181 -13.69 -7.75 9.11
CA LEU A 181 -13.36 -7.46 10.52
C LEU A 181 -13.60 -5.98 10.84
N MET A 182 -13.19 -5.07 9.96
CA MET A 182 -13.43 -3.64 10.09
C MET A 182 -14.93 -3.32 10.18
N LEU A 183 -15.78 -3.91 9.33
CA LEU A 183 -17.23 -3.75 9.45
C LEU A 183 -17.77 -4.27 10.78
N GLN A 184 -17.28 -5.43 11.25
CA GLN A 184 -17.65 -5.96 12.56
C GLN A 184 -17.22 -5.05 13.71
N ARG A 185 -16.01 -4.47 13.63
CA ARG A 185 -15.48 -3.51 14.61
C ARG A 185 -16.28 -2.21 14.63
N ILE A 186 -16.65 -1.66 13.47
CA ILE A 186 -17.50 -0.46 13.40
C ILE A 186 -18.83 -0.71 14.12
N THR A 187 -19.49 -1.85 13.85
CA THR A 187 -20.74 -2.18 14.55
C THR A 187 -20.51 -2.42 16.03
N TYR A 188 -19.50 -3.24 16.38
CA TYR A 188 -19.18 -3.57 17.77
C TYR A 188 -18.91 -2.30 18.57
N TYR A 189 -17.87 -1.52 18.22
CA TYR A 189 -17.52 -0.32 18.96
C TYR A 189 -18.59 0.75 18.89
N GLY A 190 -19.29 0.87 17.76
CA GLY A 190 -20.47 1.75 17.64
C GLY A 190 -21.54 1.41 18.67
N ASP A 191 -21.85 0.12 18.86
CA ASP A 191 -22.81 -0.32 19.86
C ASP A 191 -22.33 -0.08 21.30
N TRP A 192 -21.03 0.10 21.56
CA TRP A 192 -20.49 0.35 22.91
C TRP A 192 -20.35 1.84 23.26
N ILE A 193 -20.38 2.75 22.27
CA ILE A 193 -20.33 4.20 22.51
C ILE A 193 -21.55 4.67 23.30
N GLY A 194 -21.34 5.48 24.33
CA GLY A 194 -22.39 6.11 25.14
C GLY A 194 -23.01 5.18 26.18
N LYS A 195 -22.86 3.85 26.04
CA LYS A 195 -23.42 2.87 26.99
C LYS A 195 -22.83 3.01 28.40
N PHE A 196 -21.61 3.51 28.52
CA PHE A 196 -20.90 3.59 29.80
C PHE A 196 -21.05 4.93 30.52
N ASN A 197 -21.48 5.99 29.81
CA ASN A 197 -21.66 7.34 30.36
C ASN A 197 -23.13 7.69 30.67
N GLY A 198 -24.02 6.70 30.79
CA GLY A 198 -25.44 6.88 31.13
C GLY A 198 -26.30 7.54 30.04
N ASN A 199 -25.68 8.07 28.99
CA ASN A 199 -26.34 8.56 27.79
C ASN A 199 -26.50 7.41 26.79
N TYR A 200 -27.63 6.70 26.87
CA TYR A 200 -28.07 5.78 25.81
C TYR A 200 -28.22 6.57 24.49
N SER A 201 -27.14 6.75 23.74
CA SER A 201 -27.23 7.25 22.38
C SER A 201 -27.40 6.05 21.45
N GLU A 202 -28.53 6.05 20.76
CA GLU A 202 -28.89 5.37 19.51
C GLU A 202 -27.91 4.30 19.00
N ASN A 203 -28.43 3.08 18.72
CA ASN A 203 -27.74 2.04 17.95
C ASN A 203 -27.02 2.66 16.74
N TYR A 204 -25.68 2.70 16.76
CA TYR A 204 -24.85 3.18 15.65
C TYR A 204 -24.73 2.11 14.55
N GLY A 205 -25.82 1.36 14.30
CA GLY A 205 -25.88 0.23 13.37
C GLY A 205 -25.36 0.64 11.98
N PHE A 206 -24.10 0.36 11.72
CA PHE A 206 -23.44 0.80 10.50
C PHE A 206 -23.95 -0.02 9.32
N GLN A 207 -24.52 0.67 8.33
CA GLN A 207 -24.99 0.05 7.10
C GLN A 207 -24.22 0.63 5.91
N PRO A 208 -23.38 -0.18 5.24
CA PRO A 208 -22.77 0.21 3.97
C PRO A 208 -23.82 0.67 2.97
N ARG A 209 -23.60 1.83 2.34
CA ARG A 209 -24.45 2.32 1.25
C ARG A 209 -23.86 1.92 -0.11
N PRO A 210 -24.66 1.73 -1.17
CA PRO A 210 -24.15 1.35 -2.49
C PRO A 210 -23.06 2.28 -3.02
N TRP A 211 -23.19 3.59 -2.78
CA TRP A 211 -22.21 4.60 -3.20
C TRP A 211 -20.89 4.57 -2.42
N HIS A 212 -20.78 3.80 -1.32
CA HIS A 212 -19.50 3.60 -0.60
C HIS A 212 -18.46 2.81 -1.42
N ILE A 213 -18.81 2.31 -2.60
CA ILE A 213 -17.86 1.73 -3.55
C ILE A 213 -16.70 2.69 -3.87
N ILE A 214 -16.93 4.01 -3.82
CA ILE A 214 -15.89 5.03 -4.03
C ILE A 214 -14.74 4.96 -3.03
N TYR A 215 -14.99 4.41 -1.83
CA TYR A 215 -13.96 4.26 -0.80
C TYR A 215 -12.99 3.13 -1.10
N LYS A 216 -13.38 2.18 -1.96
CA LYS A 216 -12.56 1.03 -2.37
C LYS A 216 -11.71 1.29 -3.62
N ILE A 217 -11.92 2.42 -4.30
CA ILE A 217 -11.14 2.79 -5.49
C ILE A 217 -9.68 2.97 -5.05
N PRO A 218 -8.71 2.23 -5.62
CA PRO A 218 -7.31 2.32 -5.23
C PRO A 218 -6.77 3.76 -5.33
N ARG A 219 -6.03 4.19 -4.31
CA ARG A 219 -5.40 5.50 -4.20
C ARG A 219 -3.91 5.29 -3.99
N LYS A 220 -3.10 6.14 -4.61
CA LYS A 220 -1.66 6.11 -4.41
C LYS A 220 -1.32 6.71 -3.05
N TRP A 221 -0.38 6.07 -2.37
CA TRP A 221 0.31 6.54 -1.18
C TRP A 221 1.51 7.40 -1.58
#